data_AF-A0A1M5EC03-F1
#
_entry.id   AF-A0A1M5EC03-F1
#
_cell.length_a   1.000
_cell.length_b   1.000
_cell.length_c   1.000
_cell.angle_alpha   90.00
_cell.angle_beta   90.00
_cell.angle_gamma   90.00
#
_symmetry.space_group_name_H-M   'P 1'
#
loop_
_entity.id
_entity.type
_entity.pdbx_description
1 polymer ?
#
loop_
_entity_poly.entity_id
_entity_poly.type
_entity_poly.pdbx_seq_one_letter_code
_entity_poly.pdbx_strand_id
1 'polypeptide(L)'
;MTNKQDILTSIANLDLFLKVPALKGAIARINKNGNPFVYVGGFNMVFQLTHNSKKWAFRVWHVPMGENEHRYLRISKYLASKKLPYFADFIYDEKGILINGELVDTIRMEWLDGLLFKDYVEKNLTNSSALVLLSDNFLKMCEDLRYNQISHGDLQEGNILVTEKGDIKLVDYDSICIPEIEGQKELVTGLKGYQHPSRFKGGKATLKADYFSELIIYLSILAIAEKAELWNKYQVKDTQYLLFSETDFEDLENSAIYKDLFGLSLKIDKLLDVLIDYVKITFYTDLQPLSYYLQPPVIEKFISDKEVLIQGLEITLSWKVENALKVMINHGVDEVEHNGSVVLKPQDNFEYVLTATGFNETVDKKLEVKVFPTPIIKTLNIPIPIFSHQTSISNLKIETPQINLGINLNPTIFTCNPLDFEKLNSNSKNTFLPNYKTNDSISEVFEKIQERVNKKLKNIFKNE
;
A
#
# COMPACT_ATOMS: atom_id res chain seq x y z
N MET A 1 7.33 -27.57 54.44
CA MET A 1 7.68 -26.46 53.52
C MET A 1 9.14 -26.64 53.18
N THR A 2 9.47 -26.89 51.91
CA THR A 2 10.81 -27.24 51.47
C THR A 2 11.77 -26.08 51.72
N ASN A 3 12.74 -26.22 52.62
CA ASN A 3 13.71 -25.17 52.90
C ASN A 3 14.67 -25.04 51.70
N LYS A 4 15.02 -23.80 51.33
CA LYS A 4 15.99 -23.52 50.26
C LYS A 4 17.32 -24.26 50.48
N GLN A 5 17.73 -24.43 51.74
CA GLN A 5 18.95 -25.17 52.08
C GLN A 5 18.85 -26.68 51.78
N ASP A 6 17.67 -27.27 51.97
CA ASP A 6 17.44 -28.70 51.67
C ASP A 6 17.45 -28.94 50.16
N ILE A 7 16.94 -27.97 49.38
CA ILE A 7 17.01 -27.98 47.91
C ILE A 7 18.47 -27.96 47.46
N LEU A 8 19.27 -27.02 47.98
CA LEU A 8 20.70 -26.94 47.66
C LEU A 8 21.44 -28.23 47.99
N THR A 9 21.14 -28.84 49.14
CA THR A 9 21.74 -30.12 49.56
C THR A 9 21.38 -31.25 48.60
N SER A 10 20.13 -31.31 48.17
CA SER A 10 19.64 -32.34 47.24
C SER A 10 20.26 -32.18 45.84
N ILE A 11 20.40 -30.93 45.36
CA ILE A 11 21.03 -30.60 44.07
C ILE A 11 22.56 -30.80 44.11
N ALA A 12 23.21 -30.63 45.25
CA ALA A 12 24.64 -30.95 45.37
C ALA A 12 24.90 -32.48 45.30
N ASN A 13 23.88 -33.31 45.55
CA ASN A 13 23.98 -34.76 45.67
C ASN A 13 23.01 -35.48 44.72
N LEU A 14 22.97 -35.06 43.44
CA LEU A 14 22.00 -35.56 42.45
C LEU A 14 22.01 -37.08 42.28
N ASP A 15 23.15 -37.75 42.42
CA ASP A 15 23.25 -39.21 42.30
C ASP A 15 22.34 -39.97 43.27
N LEU A 16 22.05 -39.38 44.44
CA LEU A 16 21.20 -39.96 45.48
C LEU A 16 19.75 -39.48 45.37
N PHE A 17 19.56 -38.19 45.10
CA PHE A 17 18.27 -37.52 45.26
C PHE A 17 17.49 -37.30 43.97
N LEU A 18 18.15 -37.28 42.81
CA LEU A 18 17.48 -37.15 41.52
C LEU A 18 16.75 -38.45 41.16
N LYS A 19 15.47 -38.33 40.79
CA LYS A 19 14.61 -39.45 40.41
C LYS A 19 14.17 -39.40 38.95
N VAL A 20 14.55 -38.37 38.21
CA VAL A 20 14.32 -38.25 36.76
C VAL A 20 15.24 -39.24 36.01
N PRO A 21 14.72 -40.32 35.39
CA PRO A 21 15.57 -41.33 34.74
C PRO A 21 16.37 -40.75 33.56
N ALA A 22 15.80 -39.78 32.86
CA ALA A 22 16.41 -39.12 31.69
C ALA A 22 17.63 -38.24 32.04
N LEU A 23 17.83 -37.90 33.32
CA LEU A 23 18.96 -37.09 33.81
C LEU A 23 19.84 -37.88 34.79
N LYS A 24 19.76 -39.22 34.81
CA LYS A 24 20.60 -40.04 35.69
C LYS A 24 22.09 -39.83 35.37
N GLY A 25 22.87 -39.41 36.38
CA GLY A 25 24.28 -39.04 36.20
C GLY A 25 24.49 -37.59 35.75
N ALA A 26 23.46 -36.74 35.81
CA ALA A 26 23.60 -35.31 35.58
C ALA A 26 24.43 -34.65 36.69
N ILE A 27 25.26 -33.67 36.30
CA ILE A 27 26.14 -32.93 37.20
C ILE A 27 25.64 -31.49 37.31
N ALA A 28 25.43 -30.99 38.52
CA ALA A 28 25.10 -29.59 38.75
C ALA A 28 26.33 -28.69 38.54
N ARG A 29 26.13 -27.52 37.93
CA ARG A 29 27.17 -26.48 37.89
C ARG A 29 27.40 -25.97 39.32
N ILE A 30 28.66 -25.99 39.75
CA ILE A 30 29.06 -25.55 41.10
C ILE A 30 29.83 -24.22 40.99
N ASN A 31 29.55 -23.31 41.92
CA ASN A 31 30.27 -22.04 42.08
C ASN A 31 31.63 -22.24 42.74
N LYS A 32 32.51 -21.22 42.68
CA LYS A 32 33.83 -21.25 43.34
C LYS A 32 33.75 -21.51 44.86
N ASN A 33 32.62 -21.21 45.49
CA ASN A 33 32.37 -21.43 46.92
C ASN A 33 31.84 -22.84 47.25
N GLY A 34 31.75 -23.76 46.27
CA GLY A 34 31.30 -25.13 46.47
C GLY A 34 29.78 -25.33 46.46
N ASN A 35 28.97 -24.25 46.39
CA ASN A 35 27.52 -24.35 46.30
C ASN A 35 27.03 -24.47 44.85
N PRO A 36 25.88 -25.12 44.60
CA PRO A 36 25.25 -25.11 43.29
C PRO A 36 25.04 -23.69 42.75
N PHE A 37 25.33 -23.48 41.47
CA PHE A 37 24.97 -22.28 40.74
C PHE A 37 23.46 -22.25 40.55
N VAL A 38 22.82 -21.19 41.05
CA VAL A 38 21.37 -21.11 41.13
C VAL A 38 20.88 -19.70 40.85
N TYR A 39 19.77 -19.60 40.13
CA TYR A 39 18.92 -18.42 40.08
C TYR A 39 17.74 -18.61 41.02
N VAL A 40 17.56 -17.69 41.96
CA VAL A 40 16.50 -17.77 42.99
C VAL A 40 15.38 -16.81 42.61
N GLY A 41 14.23 -17.34 42.23
CA GLY A 41 13.01 -16.58 42.02
C GLY A 41 12.18 -16.45 43.31
N GLY A 42 10.99 -15.83 43.19
CA GLY A 42 10.06 -15.69 44.31
C GLY A 42 9.44 -17.03 44.78
N PHE A 43 9.29 -18.00 43.87
CA PHE A 43 8.61 -19.27 44.13
C PHE A 43 9.46 -20.53 43.87
N ASN A 44 10.52 -20.39 43.07
CA ASN A 44 11.33 -21.51 42.58
C ASN A 44 12.83 -21.17 42.51
N MET A 45 13.64 -22.21 42.40
CA MET A 45 15.08 -22.16 42.20
C MET A 45 15.43 -22.88 40.90
N VAL A 46 16.22 -22.24 40.03
CA VAL A 46 16.66 -22.80 38.75
C VAL A 46 18.15 -23.11 38.81
N PHE A 47 18.49 -24.37 38.55
CA PHE A 47 19.85 -24.89 38.57
C PHE A 47 20.30 -25.25 37.16
N GLN A 48 21.58 -25.06 36.87
CA GLN A 48 22.16 -25.52 35.60
C GLN A 48 22.75 -26.91 35.78
N LEU A 49 22.19 -27.91 35.11
CA LEU A 49 22.68 -29.28 35.09
C LEU A 49 23.36 -29.59 33.75
N THR A 50 24.32 -30.51 33.74
CA THR A 50 24.95 -31.03 32.53
C THR A 50 24.78 -32.55 32.48
N HIS A 51 24.26 -33.07 31.37
CA HIS A 51 24.06 -34.49 31.13
C HIS A 51 24.31 -34.80 29.65
N ASN A 52 25.17 -35.78 29.36
CA ASN A 52 25.56 -36.18 27.98
C ASN A 52 25.96 -34.98 27.10
N SER A 53 26.81 -34.08 27.63
CA SER A 53 27.26 -32.84 26.96
C SER A 53 26.17 -31.79 26.68
N LYS A 54 24.91 -32.06 27.02
CA LYS A 54 23.82 -31.07 26.99
C LYS A 54 23.67 -30.39 28.34
N LYS A 55 23.33 -29.11 28.30
CA LYS A 55 23.01 -28.30 29.47
C LYS A 55 21.49 -28.26 29.64
N TRP A 56 21.04 -28.27 30.89
CA TRP A 56 19.63 -28.25 31.26
C TRP A 56 19.41 -27.21 32.35
N ALA A 57 18.34 -26.42 32.24
CA ALA A 57 17.80 -25.65 33.34
C ALA A 57 16.83 -26.54 34.12
N PHE A 58 17.15 -26.83 35.38
CA PHE A 58 16.37 -27.68 36.27
C PHE A 58 15.73 -26.82 37.35
N ARG A 59 14.41 -26.68 37.29
CA ARG A 59 13.60 -25.84 38.16
C ARG A 59 12.96 -26.67 39.26
N VAL A 60 13.16 -26.22 40.49
CA VAL A 60 12.61 -26.83 41.71
C VAL A 60 11.84 -25.78 42.50
N TRP A 61 10.60 -26.08 42.88
CA TRP A 61 9.76 -25.17 43.65
C TRP A 61 10.10 -25.28 45.14
N HIS A 62 10.19 -24.12 45.80
CA HIS A 62 10.26 -24.05 47.27
C HIS A 62 8.94 -23.56 47.88
N VAL A 63 8.00 -23.10 47.06
CA VAL A 63 6.60 -22.83 47.42
C VAL A 63 5.72 -23.86 46.70
N PRO A 64 4.76 -24.52 47.39
CA PRO A 64 3.88 -25.50 46.77
C PRO A 64 3.18 -24.96 45.51
N MET A 65 3.20 -25.74 44.44
CA MET A 65 2.73 -25.35 43.10
C MET A 65 1.20 -25.22 43.04
N GLY A 66 0.48 -25.94 43.91
CA GLY A 66 -0.98 -25.92 44.00
C GLY A 66 -1.64 -26.36 42.68
N GLU A 67 -2.72 -25.70 42.30
CA GLU A 67 -3.47 -25.98 41.06
C GLU A 67 -2.66 -25.77 39.77
N ASN A 68 -1.47 -25.16 39.86
CA ASN A 68 -0.62 -24.89 38.69
C ASN A 68 0.04 -26.16 38.12
N GLU A 69 0.19 -27.24 38.90
CA GLU A 69 0.78 -28.50 38.42
C GLU A 69 0.09 -29.01 37.13
N HIS A 70 -1.24 -29.09 37.14
CA HIS A 70 -2.01 -29.53 35.97
C HIS A 70 -1.87 -28.57 34.78
N ARG A 71 -1.66 -27.27 35.04
CA ARG A 71 -1.42 -26.27 34.00
C ARG A 71 -0.10 -26.54 33.28
N TYR A 72 0.99 -26.72 34.02
CA TYR A 72 2.31 -26.99 33.43
C TYR A 72 2.38 -28.33 32.70
N LEU A 73 1.71 -29.36 33.21
CA LEU A 73 1.61 -30.66 32.53
C LEU A 73 0.91 -30.53 31.17
N ARG A 74 -0.18 -29.77 31.08
CA ARG A 74 -0.90 -29.52 29.82
C ARG A 74 -0.06 -28.70 28.85
N ILE A 75 0.58 -27.64 29.32
CA ILE A 75 1.49 -26.81 28.51
C ILE A 75 2.63 -27.66 27.95
N SER A 76 3.31 -28.46 28.79
CA SER A 76 4.41 -29.33 28.37
C SER A 76 3.99 -30.31 27.29
N LYS A 77 2.86 -31.01 27.47
CA LYS A 77 2.33 -31.94 26.46
C LYS A 77 1.97 -31.23 25.15
N TYR A 78 1.34 -30.06 25.23
CA TYR A 78 0.94 -29.30 24.06
C TYR A 78 2.15 -28.81 23.27
N LEU A 79 3.13 -28.15 23.90
CA LEU A 79 4.34 -27.67 23.23
C LEU A 79 5.16 -28.81 22.62
N ALA A 80 5.32 -29.93 23.36
CA ALA A 80 6.00 -31.11 22.86
C ALA A 80 5.30 -31.74 21.63
N SER A 81 3.97 -31.61 21.52
CA SER A 81 3.22 -32.06 20.36
C SER A 81 3.42 -31.17 19.13
N LYS A 82 3.63 -29.86 19.33
CA LYS A 82 3.81 -28.88 18.24
C LYS A 82 5.24 -28.83 17.70
N LYS A 83 6.24 -29.04 18.56
CA LYS A 83 7.67 -29.04 18.22
C LYS A 83 8.12 -27.78 17.46
N LEU A 84 7.61 -26.63 17.87
CA LEU A 84 8.00 -25.36 17.27
C LEU A 84 9.45 -25.01 17.63
N PRO A 85 10.22 -24.40 16.72
CA PRO A 85 11.64 -24.14 16.92
C PRO A 85 11.90 -23.07 17.99
N TYR A 86 10.87 -22.37 18.45
CA TYR A 86 10.99 -21.27 19.41
C TYR A 86 11.09 -21.74 20.85
N PHE A 87 10.57 -22.93 21.17
CA PHE A 87 10.56 -23.47 22.52
C PHE A 87 11.71 -24.44 22.74
N ALA A 88 12.26 -24.46 23.95
CA ALA A 88 13.13 -25.52 24.40
C ALA A 88 12.32 -26.80 24.69
N ASP A 89 13.01 -27.94 24.75
CA ASP A 89 12.45 -29.17 25.29
C ASP A 89 12.04 -28.94 26.75
N PHE A 90 10.74 -28.69 26.97
CA PHE A 90 10.16 -28.37 28.26
C PHE A 90 9.36 -29.55 28.79
N ILE A 91 9.88 -30.15 29.86
CA ILE A 91 9.37 -31.40 30.39
C ILE A 91 9.05 -31.20 31.86
N TYR A 92 7.79 -31.50 32.19
CA TYR A 92 7.33 -31.62 33.56
C TYR A 92 7.58 -33.04 34.06
N ASP A 93 8.39 -33.18 35.11
CA ASP A 93 8.73 -34.46 35.73
C ASP A 93 8.04 -34.56 37.10
N GLU A 94 7.02 -35.40 37.19
CA GLU A 94 6.36 -35.76 38.46
C GLU A 94 7.38 -36.43 39.40
N LYS A 95 7.45 -35.97 40.65
CA LYS A 95 8.32 -36.51 41.71
C LYS A 95 9.79 -36.59 41.30
N GLY A 96 10.28 -35.59 40.56
CA GLY A 96 11.59 -35.59 39.94
C GLY A 96 12.78 -35.54 40.91
N ILE A 97 12.62 -35.03 42.13
CA ILE A 97 13.70 -34.94 43.12
C ILE A 97 13.21 -35.20 44.54
N LEU A 98 14.03 -35.90 45.34
CA LEU A 98 13.78 -36.14 46.77
C LEU A 98 14.41 -35.03 47.60
N ILE A 99 13.61 -34.28 48.37
CA ILE A 99 14.08 -33.20 49.24
C ILE A 99 13.50 -33.37 50.63
N ASN A 100 14.36 -33.45 51.64
CA ASN A 100 13.99 -33.66 53.05
C ASN A 100 12.97 -34.82 53.26
N GLY A 101 13.13 -35.91 52.52
CA GLY A 101 12.26 -37.08 52.61
C GLY A 101 10.97 -37.03 51.78
N GLU A 102 10.67 -35.91 51.13
CA GLU A 102 9.50 -35.74 50.26
C GLU A 102 9.92 -35.69 48.78
N LEU A 103 9.16 -36.38 47.91
CA LEU A 103 9.36 -36.27 46.47
C LEU A 103 8.63 -35.04 45.95
N VAL A 104 9.37 -34.19 45.26
CA VAL A 104 8.89 -32.91 44.73
C VAL A 104 8.93 -32.95 43.20
N ASP A 105 7.91 -32.39 42.57
CA ASP A 105 7.84 -32.26 41.12
C ASP A 105 8.82 -31.20 40.61
N THR A 106 9.31 -31.41 39.40
CA THR A 106 10.34 -30.56 38.81
C THR A 106 10.03 -30.27 37.36
N ILE A 107 10.60 -29.18 36.86
CA ILE A 107 10.59 -28.89 35.43
C ILE A 107 12.03 -28.88 34.96
N ARG A 108 12.27 -29.48 33.81
CA ARG A 108 13.54 -29.36 33.12
C ARG A 108 13.35 -28.80 31.72
N MET A 109 14.26 -27.93 31.35
CA MET A 109 14.27 -27.27 30.06
C MET A 109 15.66 -27.39 29.46
N GLU A 110 15.77 -27.73 28.18
CA GLU A 110 17.07 -27.66 27.50
C GLU A 110 17.61 -26.22 27.59
N TRP A 111 18.89 -26.08 27.95
CA TRP A 111 19.51 -24.76 28.01
C TRP A 111 19.59 -24.18 26.60
N LEU A 112 18.95 -23.04 26.40
CA LEU A 112 18.96 -22.35 25.13
C LEU A 112 20.21 -21.47 25.03
N ASP A 113 20.95 -21.62 23.93
CA ASP A 113 22.02 -20.70 23.57
C ASP A 113 21.43 -19.47 22.85
N GLY A 114 21.96 -18.29 23.15
CA GLY A 114 21.53 -17.03 22.56
C GLY A 114 21.92 -15.83 23.42
N LEU A 115 21.91 -14.65 22.80
CA LEU A 115 22.00 -13.38 23.51
C LEU A 115 20.61 -12.99 24.02
N LEU A 116 20.54 -12.24 25.11
CA LEU A 116 19.31 -11.55 25.48
C LEU A 116 18.90 -10.61 24.33
N PHE A 117 17.60 -10.39 24.15
CA PHE A 117 17.08 -9.57 23.06
C PHE A 117 17.77 -8.20 22.98
N LYS A 118 17.87 -7.47 24.09
CA LYS A 118 18.51 -6.15 24.15
C LYS A 118 20.00 -6.22 23.82
N ASP A 119 20.72 -7.24 24.29
CA ASP A 119 22.14 -7.42 23.97
C ASP A 119 22.35 -7.69 22.47
N TYR A 120 21.45 -8.46 21.85
CA TYR A 120 21.49 -8.70 20.41
C TYR A 120 21.22 -7.43 19.61
N VAL A 121 20.22 -6.63 20.01
CA VAL A 121 19.90 -5.36 19.34
C VAL A 121 21.07 -4.38 19.50
N GLU A 122 21.61 -4.22 20.70
CA GLU A 122 22.76 -3.35 20.98
C GLU A 122 23.98 -3.71 20.11
N LYS A 123 24.28 -5.01 20.01
CA LYS A 123 25.37 -5.53 19.17
C LYS A 123 25.18 -5.21 17.68
N ASN A 124 23.94 -5.04 17.23
CA ASN A 124 23.59 -4.85 15.82
C ASN A 124 23.05 -3.45 15.49
N LEU A 125 23.22 -2.44 16.35
CA LEU A 125 22.72 -1.07 16.11
C LEU A 125 23.24 -0.47 14.79
N THR A 126 24.45 -0.83 14.35
CA THR A 126 25.03 -0.36 13.08
C THR A 126 24.72 -1.30 11.90
N ASN A 127 24.01 -2.40 12.13
CA ASN A 127 23.68 -3.42 11.15
C ASN A 127 22.15 -3.50 10.96
N SER A 128 21.61 -2.49 10.28
CA SER A 128 20.16 -2.38 10.02
C SER A 128 19.57 -3.64 9.37
N SER A 129 20.29 -4.28 8.42
CA SER A 129 19.82 -5.52 7.79
C SER A 129 19.64 -6.69 8.78
N ALA A 130 20.49 -6.81 9.79
CA ALA A 130 20.33 -7.83 10.84
C ALA A 130 19.14 -7.55 11.75
N LEU A 131 18.82 -6.28 12.00
CA LEU A 131 17.64 -5.88 12.77
C LEU A 131 16.35 -6.05 11.97
N VAL A 132 16.37 -5.75 10.67
CA VAL A 132 15.24 -6.04 9.76
C VAL A 132 14.99 -7.55 9.71
N LEU A 133 16.03 -8.37 9.54
CA LEU A 133 15.89 -9.84 9.58
C LEU A 133 15.34 -10.34 10.93
N LEU A 134 15.78 -9.74 12.05
CA LEU A 134 15.21 -10.03 13.37
C LEU A 134 13.71 -9.69 13.41
N SER A 135 13.30 -8.56 12.84
CA SER A 135 11.89 -8.17 12.78
C SER A 135 11.05 -9.16 11.95
N ASP A 136 11.59 -9.65 10.83
CA ASP A 136 10.93 -10.65 9.97
C ASP A 136 10.79 -11.99 10.71
N ASN A 137 11.86 -12.44 11.36
CA ASN A 137 11.86 -13.67 12.16
C ASN A 137 10.88 -13.57 13.35
N PHE A 138 10.77 -12.38 13.96
CA PHE A 138 9.83 -12.12 15.05
C PHE A 138 8.38 -12.19 14.55
N LEU A 139 8.05 -11.51 13.45
CA LEU A 139 6.71 -11.57 12.87
C LEU A 139 6.34 -13.01 12.48
N LYS A 140 7.28 -13.74 11.89
CA LYS A 140 7.10 -15.16 11.55
C LYS A 140 6.82 -16.03 12.78
N MET A 141 7.55 -15.80 13.87
CA MET A 141 7.28 -16.48 15.14
C MET A 141 5.86 -16.20 15.64
N CYS A 142 5.41 -14.94 15.64
CA CYS A 142 4.06 -14.57 16.07
C CYS A 142 2.98 -15.27 15.23
N GLU A 143 3.18 -15.35 13.91
CA GLU A 143 2.30 -16.11 13.01
C GLU A 143 2.26 -17.60 13.33
N ASP A 144 3.42 -18.21 13.55
CA ASP A 144 3.53 -19.64 13.84
C ASP A 144 2.92 -19.99 15.20
N LEU A 145 3.12 -19.15 16.23
CA LEU A 145 2.46 -19.31 17.53
C LEU A 145 0.94 -19.26 17.39
N ARG A 146 0.43 -18.23 16.73
CA ARG A 146 -1.01 -18.03 16.52
C ARG A 146 -1.64 -19.16 15.68
N TYR A 147 -0.98 -19.60 14.61
CA TYR A 147 -1.43 -20.76 13.81
C TYR A 147 -1.54 -22.02 14.67
N ASN A 148 -0.64 -22.19 15.63
CA ASN A 148 -0.65 -23.30 16.57
C ASN A 148 -1.51 -23.07 17.81
N GLN A 149 -2.28 -21.97 17.87
CA GLN A 149 -3.10 -21.57 19.00
C GLN A 149 -2.29 -21.51 20.30
N ILE A 150 -1.14 -20.85 20.25
CA ILE A 150 -0.29 -20.59 21.40
C ILE A 150 -0.21 -19.08 21.57
N SER A 151 -0.45 -18.61 22.78
CA SER A 151 0.01 -17.31 23.23
C SER A 151 1.09 -17.52 24.29
N HIS A 152 2.21 -16.81 24.17
CA HIS A 152 3.21 -16.76 25.23
C HIS A 152 2.64 -16.12 26.50
N GLY A 153 1.81 -15.09 26.35
CA GLY A 153 1.16 -14.36 27.43
C GLY A 153 2.07 -13.36 28.13
N ASP A 154 3.37 -13.37 27.91
CA ASP A 154 4.29 -12.34 28.41
C ASP A 154 5.44 -12.14 27.43
N LEU A 155 5.13 -11.82 26.17
CA LEU A 155 6.16 -11.40 25.22
C LEU A 155 6.73 -10.04 25.65
N GLN A 156 8.00 -10.05 25.98
CA GLN A 156 8.81 -8.90 26.37
C GLN A 156 10.28 -9.21 26.09
N GLU A 157 11.15 -8.20 26.17
CA GLU A 157 12.58 -8.36 25.87
C GLU A 157 13.27 -9.38 26.77
N GLY A 158 12.83 -9.51 28.03
CA GLY A 158 13.42 -10.42 29.00
C GLY A 158 13.16 -11.90 28.71
N ASN A 159 12.13 -12.18 27.91
CA ASN A 159 11.66 -13.53 27.60
C ASN A 159 12.06 -13.99 26.19
N ILE A 160 12.87 -13.20 25.49
CA ILE A 160 13.32 -13.46 24.13
C ILE A 160 14.85 -13.57 24.12
N LEU A 161 15.33 -14.72 23.64
CA LEU A 161 16.72 -14.95 23.31
C LEU A 161 16.87 -14.98 21.79
N VAL A 162 18.00 -14.45 21.31
CA VAL A 162 18.32 -14.42 19.88
C VAL A 162 19.65 -15.13 19.66
N THR A 163 19.65 -16.15 18.80
CA THR A 163 20.89 -16.86 18.44
C THR A 163 21.79 -15.97 17.58
N GLU A 164 23.05 -16.35 17.40
CA GLU A 164 23.96 -15.61 16.50
C GLU A 164 23.47 -15.57 15.05
N LYS A 165 22.60 -16.51 14.65
CA LYS A 165 21.99 -16.56 13.32
C LYS A 165 20.73 -15.69 13.18
N GLY A 166 20.28 -15.07 14.27
CA GLY A 166 19.04 -14.30 14.32
C GLY A 166 17.79 -15.15 14.59
N ASP A 167 17.94 -16.44 14.96
CA ASP A 167 16.80 -17.28 15.33
C ASP A 167 16.29 -16.89 16.73
N ILE A 168 14.98 -16.88 16.89
CA ILE A 168 14.34 -16.54 18.17
C ILE A 168 14.09 -17.78 19.01
N LYS A 169 14.38 -17.67 20.31
CA LYS A 169 14.03 -18.65 21.32
C LYS A 169 13.29 -17.96 22.47
N LEU A 170 12.17 -18.54 22.88
CA LEU A 170 11.34 -18.05 23.96
C LEU A 170 11.72 -18.76 25.27
N VAL A 171 11.69 -17.99 26.36
CA VAL A 171 11.86 -18.47 27.73
C VAL A 171 10.73 -17.96 28.60
N ASP A 172 10.64 -18.50 29.82
CA ASP A 172 9.59 -18.18 30.80
C ASP A 172 8.16 -18.57 30.37
N TYR A 173 7.80 -19.83 30.64
CA TYR A 173 6.57 -20.44 30.14
C TYR A 173 5.38 -20.31 31.10
N ASP A 174 5.52 -19.52 32.16
CA ASP A 174 4.54 -19.42 33.24
C ASP A 174 3.23 -18.76 32.76
N SER A 175 3.32 -17.87 31.77
CA SER A 175 2.20 -17.11 31.20
C SER A 175 1.55 -17.77 29.99
N ILE A 176 2.11 -18.88 29.47
CA ILE A 176 1.65 -19.49 28.22
C ILE A 176 0.16 -19.84 28.30
N CYS A 177 -0.58 -19.47 27.25
CA CYS A 177 -1.94 -19.90 27.01
C CYS A 177 -2.01 -20.84 25.81
N ILE A 178 -2.72 -21.95 26.01
CA ILE A 178 -3.10 -22.94 24.99
C ILE A 178 -4.62 -23.15 25.09
N PRO A 179 -5.27 -23.81 24.10
CA PRO A 179 -6.73 -23.92 24.10
C PRO A 179 -7.30 -24.57 25.38
N GLU A 180 -6.60 -25.54 25.97
CA GLU A 180 -7.04 -26.24 27.18
C GLU A 180 -7.06 -25.37 28.45
N ILE A 181 -6.37 -24.23 28.45
CA ILE A 181 -6.23 -23.33 29.61
C ILE A 181 -6.76 -21.93 29.35
N GLU A 182 -7.31 -21.68 28.16
CA GLU A 182 -7.97 -20.43 27.85
C GLU A 182 -9.16 -20.19 28.79
N GLY A 183 -9.32 -18.94 29.24
CA GLY A 183 -10.35 -18.53 30.19
C GLY A 183 -10.03 -18.83 31.66
N GLN A 184 -8.95 -19.54 31.96
CA GLN A 184 -8.48 -19.75 33.34
C GLN A 184 -7.90 -18.47 33.94
N LYS A 185 -7.73 -18.45 35.26
CA LYS A 185 -7.08 -17.33 35.96
C LYS A 185 -5.67 -17.13 35.42
N GLU A 186 -5.36 -15.88 35.09
CA GLU A 186 -4.02 -15.45 34.70
C GLU A 186 -3.08 -15.41 35.91
N LEU A 187 -1.85 -15.88 35.74
CA LEU A 187 -0.84 -15.91 36.82
C LEU A 187 0.04 -14.67 36.81
N VAL A 188 0.40 -14.19 35.62
CA VAL A 188 1.29 -13.05 35.40
C VAL A 188 0.69 -12.22 34.27
N THR A 189 0.50 -10.91 34.52
CA THR A 189 -0.09 -9.97 33.56
C THR A 189 0.94 -9.36 32.60
N GLY A 190 2.22 -9.64 32.84
CA GLY A 190 3.36 -9.09 32.09
C GLY A 190 3.74 -7.66 32.46
N LEU A 191 4.71 -7.11 31.73
CA LEU A 191 5.22 -5.75 31.93
C LEU A 191 4.36 -4.71 31.22
N LYS A 192 4.08 -3.59 31.91
CA LYS A 192 3.17 -2.54 31.42
C LYS A 192 3.62 -1.87 30.11
N GLY A 193 4.92 -1.81 29.83
CA GLY A 193 5.45 -1.29 28.56
C GLY A 193 5.14 -2.15 27.33
N TYR A 194 4.64 -3.37 27.52
CA TYR A 194 4.32 -4.32 26.43
C TYR A 194 2.85 -4.73 26.42
N GLN A 195 2.05 -4.28 27.38
CA GLN A 195 0.74 -4.84 27.64
C GLN A 195 -0.33 -3.76 27.57
N HIS A 196 -1.43 -4.10 26.89
CA HIS A 196 -2.56 -3.19 26.77
C HIS A 196 -3.11 -2.82 28.17
N PRO A 197 -3.38 -1.53 28.47
CA PRO A 197 -3.78 -1.07 29.80
C PRO A 197 -4.98 -1.82 30.41
N SER A 198 -5.91 -2.29 29.57
CA SER A 198 -7.09 -3.04 30.04
C SER A 198 -6.75 -4.41 30.65
N ARG A 199 -5.58 -5.00 30.34
CA ARG A 199 -5.19 -6.35 30.81
C ARG A 199 -5.04 -6.41 32.34
N PHE A 200 -4.61 -5.31 32.95
CA PHE A 200 -4.38 -5.19 34.40
C PHE A 200 -5.66 -5.11 35.25
N LYS A 201 -6.86 -5.11 34.63
CA LYS A 201 -8.16 -5.01 35.33
C LYS A 201 -8.82 -6.37 35.60
N GLY A 202 -8.02 -7.43 35.79
CA GLY A 202 -8.51 -8.78 36.14
C GLY A 202 -8.58 -9.75 34.96
N GLY A 203 -7.45 -9.93 34.27
CA GLY A 203 -7.31 -10.78 33.09
C GLY A 203 -7.52 -12.28 33.32
N LYS A 204 -7.88 -12.97 32.23
CA LYS A 204 -7.88 -14.42 32.10
C LYS A 204 -6.83 -14.81 31.08
N ALA A 205 -6.26 -15.99 31.20
CA ALA A 205 -5.41 -16.55 30.15
C ALA A 205 -6.18 -16.57 28.83
N THR A 206 -5.59 -16.04 27.75
CA THR A 206 -6.23 -16.00 26.44
C THR A 206 -5.19 -16.14 25.33
N LEU A 207 -5.62 -16.70 24.21
CA LEU A 207 -4.80 -16.81 22.99
C LEU A 207 -4.52 -15.46 22.32
N LYS A 208 -5.15 -14.38 22.77
CA LYS A 208 -4.97 -13.02 22.25
C LYS A 208 -4.05 -12.14 23.10
N ALA A 209 -3.46 -12.70 24.16
CA ALA A 209 -2.71 -11.92 25.14
C ALA A 209 -1.48 -11.22 24.57
N ASP A 210 -0.93 -11.74 23.46
CA ASP A 210 0.30 -11.22 22.88
C ASP A 210 0.10 -10.10 21.86
N TYR A 211 -1.10 -9.88 21.31
CA TYR A 211 -1.28 -9.01 20.13
C TYR A 211 -0.74 -7.58 20.33
N PHE A 212 -0.92 -7.02 21.53
CA PHE A 212 -0.37 -5.71 21.85
C PHE A 212 1.17 -5.75 21.94
N SER A 213 1.74 -6.71 22.67
CA SER A 213 3.19 -6.88 22.79
C SER A 213 3.88 -7.18 21.46
N GLU A 214 3.22 -7.91 20.56
CA GLU A 214 3.71 -8.18 19.21
C GLU A 214 3.95 -6.88 18.45
N LEU A 215 2.97 -5.98 18.45
CA LEU A 215 3.09 -4.67 17.81
C LEU A 215 4.20 -3.84 18.45
N ILE A 216 4.26 -3.75 19.78
CA ILE A 216 5.27 -2.93 20.47
C ILE A 216 6.68 -3.41 20.16
N ILE A 217 6.92 -4.73 20.19
CA ILE A 217 8.24 -5.30 19.92
C ILE A 217 8.60 -5.12 18.44
N TYR A 218 7.68 -5.45 17.53
CA TYR A 218 7.91 -5.34 16.09
C TYR A 218 8.21 -3.90 15.65
N LEU A 219 7.39 -2.95 16.09
CA LEU A 219 7.57 -1.52 15.85
C LEU A 219 8.91 -1.03 16.41
N SER A 220 9.27 -1.45 17.63
CA SER A 220 10.53 -1.05 18.24
C SER A 220 11.75 -1.54 17.47
N ILE A 221 11.74 -2.79 16.97
CA ILE A 221 12.84 -3.33 16.16
C ILE A 221 13.00 -2.52 14.86
N LEU A 222 11.91 -2.30 14.14
CA LEU A 222 11.94 -1.56 12.87
C LEU A 222 12.39 -0.11 13.06
N ALA A 223 11.85 0.57 14.08
CA ALA A 223 12.23 1.94 14.38
C ALA A 223 13.72 2.07 14.72
N ILE A 224 14.27 1.16 15.53
CA ILE A 224 15.71 1.13 15.85
C ILE A 224 16.54 0.77 14.62
N ALA A 225 16.05 -0.11 13.74
CA ALA A 225 16.72 -0.46 12.49
C ALA A 225 16.81 0.72 11.52
N GLU A 226 15.80 1.59 11.48
CA GLU A 226 15.80 2.81 10.67
C GLU A 226 16.56 3.97 11.33
N LYS A 227 16.49 4.09 12.66
CA LYS A 227 17.07 5.20 13.43
C LYS A 227 17.70 4.71 14.73
N ALA A 228 18.95 4.27 14.65
CA ALA A 228 19.68 3.67 15.77
C ALA A 228 19.87 4.63 16.96
N GLU A 229 19.82 5.95 16.76
CA GLU A 229 19.95 6.95 17.82
C GLU A 229 18.82 6.86 18.87
N LEU A 230 17.67 6.27 18.49
CA LEU A 230 16.56 6.02 19.42
C LEU A 230 17.00 5.14 20.61
N TRP A 231 17.93 4.20 20.38
CA TRP A 231 18.47 3.34 21.44
C TRP A 231 19.03 4.14 22.62
N ASN A 232 19.89 5.11 22.33
CA ASN A 232 20.53 5.94 23.34
C ASN A 232 19.57 7.01 23.88
N LYS A 233 18.74 7.60 23.01
CA LYS A 233 17.77 8.64 23.40
C LYS A 233 16.80 8.16 24.48
N TYR A 234 16.29 6.92 24.35
CA TYR A 234 15.35 6.32 25.29
C TYR A 234 16.01 5.39 26.31
N GLN A 235 17.35 5.34 26.36
CA GLN A 235 18.10 4.50 27.30
C GLN A 235 17.65 3.04 27.31
N VAL A 236 17.35 2.50 26.12
CA VAL A 236 16.66 1.20 25.96
C VAL A 236 17.37 0.07 26.69
N LYS A 237 18.71 0.10 26.74
CA LYS A 237 19.51 -0.89 27.46
C LYS A 237 19.15 -1.01 28.94
N ASP A 238 18.93 0.12 29.60
CA ASP A 238 18.86 0.24 31.05
C ASP A 238 17.41 0.23 31.58
N THR A 239 16.42 0.33 30.68
CA THR A 239 15.00 0.29 31.02
C THR A 239 14.44 -1.14 31.00
N GLN A 240 13.21 -1.32 31.47
CA GLN A 240 12.45 -2.58 31.40
C GLN A 240 11.46 -2.62 30.23
N TYR A 241 11.65 -1.73 29.25
CA TYR A 241 10.84 -1.65 28.04
C TYR A 241 11.72 -1.33 26.83
N LEU A 242 11.18 -1.42 25.62
CA LEU A 242 11.88 -0.99 24.41
C LEU A 242 11.72 0.53 24.22
N LEU A 243 10.99 0.97 23.20
CA LEU A 243 10.80 2.38 22.90
C LEU A 243 9.62 3.02 23.64
N PHE A 244 8.65 2.23 24.09
CA PHE A 244 7.41 2.70 24.70
C PHE A 244 7.35 2.37 26.18
N SER A 245 6.96 3.35 26.99
CA SER A 245 6.65 3.21 28.40
C SER A 245 5.14 3.15 28.63
N GLU A 246 4.72 2.79 29.85
CA GLU A 246 3.30 2.74 30.22
C GLU A 246 2.60 4.09 30.05
N THR A 247 3.30 5.20 30.33
CA THR A 247 2.75 6.55 30.28
C THR A 247 2.53 7.02 28.86
N ASP A 248 3.29 6.49 27.89
CA ASP A 248 3.10 6.85 26.48
C ASP A 248 1.74 6.35 25.98
N PHE A 249 1.21 5.24 26.51
CA PHE A 249 -0.08 4.72 26.08
C PHE A 249 -1.29 5.50 26.61
N GLU A 250 -1.10 6.35 27.62
CA GLU A 250 -2.17 7.20 28.16
C GLU A 250 -2.47 8.39 27.24
N ASP A 251 -1.44 8.92 26.55
CA ASP A 251 -1.54 10.05 25.62
C ASP A 251 -0.56 9.88 24.45
N LEU A 252 -0.80 8.85 23.64
CA LEU A 252 0.14 8.37 22.63
C LEU A 252 0.51 9.44 21.60
N GLU A 253 -0.47 10.12 21.00
CA GLU A 253 -0.23 11.10 19.94
C GLU A 253 0.55 12.33 20.42
N ASN A 254 0.51 12.64 21.72
CA ASN A 254 1.28 13.74 22.31
C ASN A 254 2.62 13.30 22.92
N SER A 255 2.86 12.00 23.07
CA SER A 255 4.09 11.44 23.62
C SER A 255 5.32 11.85 22.81
N ALA A 256 6.47 11.90 23.48
CA ALA A 256 7.74 12.21 22.81
C ALA A 256 8.08 11.12 21.77
N ILE A 257 7.89 9.84 22.13
CA ILE A 257 8.20 8.72 21.25
C ILE A 257 7.36 8.74 19.97
N TYR A 258 6.07 9.03 20.04
CA TYR A 258 5.24 9.16 18.84
C TYR A 258 5.78 10.21 17.88
N LYS A 259 6.11 11.40 18.39
CA LYS A 259 6.65 12.51 17.58
C LYS A 259 8.01 12.20 16.95
N ASP A 260 8.80 11.35 17.60
CA ASP A 260 10.11 10.94 17.09
C ASP A 260 10.03 9.81 16.04
N LEU A 261 8.95 9.03 16.05
CA LEU A 261 8.68 7.94 15.13
C LEU A 261 7.85 8.38 13.91
N PHE A 262 6.91 9.31 14.10
CA PHE A 262 6.03 9.79 13.05
C PHE A 262 6.84 10.47 11.94
N GLY A 263 6.61 10.05 10.70
CA GLY A 263 7.29 10.52 9.50
C GLY A 263 8.68 9.89 9.26
N LEU A 264 9.09 8.86 10.03
CA LEU A 264 10.31 8.12 9.72
C LEU A 264 10.18 7.32 8.41
N SER A 265 9.09 6.57 8.28
CA SER A 265 8.74 5.85 7.06
C SER A 265 7.25 5.53 7.04
N LEU A 266 6.70 5.30 5.84
CA LEU A 266 5.30 4.88 5.68
C LEU A 266 4.96 3.59 6.44
N LYS A 267 5.94 2.71 6.66
CA LYS A 267 5.76 1.49 7.45
C LYS A 267 5.63 1.81 8.93
N ILE A 268 6.51 2.64 9.48
CA ILE A 268 6.44 3.07 10.87
C ILE A 268 5.14 3.83 11.14
N ASP A 269 4.75 4.74 10.24
CA ASP A 269 3.50 5.49 10.36
C ASP A 269 2.28 4.55 10.38
N LYS A 270 2.26 3.53 9.51
CA LYS A 270 1.20 2.52 9.53
C LYS A 270 1.13 1.76 10.86
N LEU A 271 2.27 1.39 11.43
CA LEU A 271 2.30 0.69 12.72
C LEU A 271 1.87 1.60 13.89
N LEU A 272 2.19 2.89 13.82
CA LEU A 272 1.68 3.88 14.76
C LEU A 272 0.16 4.02 14.67
N ASP A 273 -0.41 4.04 13.46
CA ASP A 273 -1.88 4.04 13.27
C ASP A 273 -2.51 2.79 13.92
N VAL A 274 -1.91 1.62 13.73
CA VAL A 274 -2.39 0.38 14.39
C VAL A 274 -2.28 0.49 15.91
N LEU A 275 -1.23 1.10 16.43
CA LEU A 275 -1.07 1.29 17.88
C LEU A 275 -2.11 2.26 18.44
N ILE A 276 -2.43 3.33 17.71
CA ILE A 276 -3.52 4.25 18.04
C ILE A 276 -4.85 3.48 18.12
N ASP A 277 -5.14 2.65 17.11
CA ASP A 277 -6.34 1.82 17.09
C ASP A 277 -6.38 0.85 18.27
N TYR A 278 -5.25 0.20 18.59
CA TYR A 278 -5.14 -0.70 19.72
C TYR A 278 -5.42 -0.01 21.06
N VAL A 279 -4.84 1.17 21.30
CA VAL A 279 -5.05 1.93 22.54
C VAL A 279 -6.50 2.41 22.69
N LYS A 280 -7.20 2.67 21.57
CA LYS A 280 -8.63 3.06 21.57
C LYS A 280 -9.56 1.89 21.89
N ILE A 281 -9.13 0.64 21.72
CA ILE A 281 -9.95 -0.53 21.98
C ILE A 281 -10.11 -0.76 23.49
N THR A 282 -11.35 -0.90 23.95
CA THR A 282 -11.67 -1.01 25.38
C THR A 282 -11.02 -2.22 26.07
N PHE A 283 -11.01 -3.37 25.38
CA PHE A 283 -10.49 -4.62 25.92
C PHE A 283 -9.48 -5.26 24.98
N TYR A 284 -8.32 -5.64 25.52
CA TYR A 284 -7.25 -6.30 24.77
C TYR A 284 -7.69 -7.60 24.05
N THR A 285 -8.75 -8.25 24.52
CA THR A 285 -9.34 -9.44 23.89
C THR A 285 -10.07 -9.14 22.57
N ASP A 286 -10.35 -7.87 22.30
CA ASP A 286 -11.03 -7.43 21.08
C ASP A 286 -10.04 -7.01 19.99
N LEU A 287 -8.74 -6.95 20.32
CA LEU A 287 -7.68 -6.68 19.36
C LEU A 287 -7.70 -7.71 18.22
N GLN A 288 -7.49 -7.21 17.01
CA GLN A 288 -7.16 -8.03 15.85
C GLN A 288 -5.65 -8.27 15.82
N PRO A 289 -5.17 -9.44 15.37
CA PRO A 289 -3.73 -9.71 15.30
C PRO A 289 -3.03 -8.77 14.32
N LEU A 290 -1.74 -8.50 14.54
CA LEU A 290 -0.98 -7.55 13.72
C LEU A 290 -1.07 -7.88 12.21
N SER A 291 -1.02 -9.15 11.83
CA SER A 291 -1.10 -9.57 10.41
C SER A 291 -2.42 -9.18 9.72
N TYR A 292 -3.48 -8.84 10.46
CA TYR A 292 -4.72 -8.31 9.90
C TYR A 292 -4.48 -6.94 9.25
N TYR A 293 -3.65 -6.11 9.88
CA TYR A 293 -3.34 -4.75 9.41
C TYR A 293 -2.21 -4.70 8.38
N LEU A 294 -1.44 -5.78 8.27
CA LEU A 294 -0.30 -5.92 7.34
C LEU A 294 -0.66 -6.73 6.08
N GLN A 295 -1.94 -6.89 5.78
CA GLN A 295 -2.39 -7.57 4.57
C GLN A 295 -1.85 -6.89 3.31
N PRO A 296 -1.60 -7.65 2.23
CA PRO A 296 -1.14 -7.07 0.96
C PRO A 296 -2.21 -6.13 0.37
N PRO A 297 -1.78 -5.14 -0.43
CA PRO A 297 -2.68 -4.18 -1.02
C PRO A 297 -3.57 -4.85 -2.06
N VAL A 298 -4.85 -4.46 -2.11
CA VAL A 298 -5.83 -5.04 -3.04
C VAL A 298 -6.43 -3.94 -3.90
N ILE A 299 -6.19 -4.02 -5.22
CA ILE A 299 -6.81 -3.12 -6.21
C ILE A 299 -8.18 -3.68 -6.60
N GLU A 300 -9.21 -3.31 -5.85
CA GLU A 300 -10.60 -3.72 -6.12
C GLU A 300 -11.11 -3.18 -7.46
N LYS A 301 -10.78 -1.91 -7.75
CA LYS A 301 -11.25 -1.21 -8.94
C LYS A 301 -10.13 -0.37 -9.53
N PHE A 302 -9.97 -0.46 -10.85
CA PHE A 302 -9.21 0.49 -11.65
C PHE A 302 -9.76 0.44 -13.07
N ILE A 303 -10.58 1.43 -13.43
CA ILE A 303 -11.35 1.45 -14.69
C ILE A 303 -11.37 2.86 -15.29
N SER A 304 -11.68 2.96 -16.58
CA SER A 304 -12.06 4.21 -17.25
C SER A 304 -13.54 4.17 -17.63
N ASP A 305 -14.16 5.35 -17.75
CA ASP A 305 -15.47 5.53 -18.38
C ASP A 305 -15.46 5.23 -19.88
N LYS A 306 -14.30 5.28 -20.54
CA LYS A 306 -14.13 5.08 -21.99
C LYS A 306 -12.87 4.25 -22.28
N GLU A 307 -13.04 3.19 -23.08
CA GLU A 307 -11.90 2.39 -23.58
C GLU A 307 -11.23 3.02 -24.82
N VAL A 308 -12.02 3.80 -25.57
CA VAL A 308 -11.62 4.45 -26.81
C VAL A 308 -12.00 5.92 -26.76
N LEU A 309 -11.04 6.78 -27.12
CA LEU A 309 -11.16 8.23 -27.07
C LEU A 309 -10.79 8.84 -28.43
N ILE A 310 -11.48 9.92 -28.82
CA ILE A 310 -11.02 10.79 -29.90
C ILE A 310 -10.14 11.88 -29.29
N GLN A 311 -9.01 12.17 -29.92
CA GLN A 311 -8.04 13.17 -29.46
C GLN A 311 -8.71 14.49 -29.06
N GLY A 312 -8.37 14.98 -27.87
CA GLY A 312 -8.92 16.22 -27.30
C GLY A 312 -10.17 16.05 -26.45
N LEU A 313 -10.78 14.85 -26.40
CA LEU A 313 -11.86 14.54 -25.45
C LEU A 313 -11.30 14.19 -24.06
N GLU A 314 -12.18 14.22 -23.06
CA GLU A 314 -11.85 13.88 -21.69
C GLU A 314 -12.22 12.43 -21.37
N ILE A 315 -11.41 11.77 -20.54
CA ILE A 315 -11.71 10.48 -19.89
C ILE A 315 -11.74 10.67 -18.39
N THR A 316 -12.50 9.84 -17.69
CA THR A 316 -12.47 9.73 -16.24
C THR A 316 -11.89 8.37 -15.86
N LEU A 317 -10.79 8.37 -15.12
CA LEU A 317 -10.28 7.19 -14.45
C LEU A 317 -10.89 7.11 -13.05
N SER A 318 -11.22 5.91 -12.57
CA SER A 318 -11.73 5.67 -11.23
C SER A 318 -11.09 4.44 -10.61
N TRP A 319 -10.70 4.54 -9.34
CA TRP A 319 -10.03 3.47 -8.62
C TRP A 319 -10.53 3.32 -7.19
N LYS A 320 -10.34 2.12 -6.65
CA LYS A 320 -10.51 1.78 -5.24
C LYS A 320 -9.46 0.75 -4.86
N VAL A 321 -8.67 1.07 -3.85
CA VAL A 321 -7.56 0.27 -3.34
C VAL A 321 -7.72 0.12 -1.83
N GLU A 322 -7.57 -1.11 -1.33
CA GLU A 322 -7.57 -1.41 0.09
C GLU A 322 -6.16 -1.83 0.53
N ASN A 323 -5.84 -1.69 1.82
CA ASN A 323 -4.57 -2.15 2.45
C ASN A 323 -3.27 -1.56 1.85
N ALA A 324 -3.34 -0.49 1.05
CA ALA A 324 -2.15 0.20 0.57
C ALA A 324 -1.63 1.20 1.60
N LEU A 325 -0.32 1.41 1.64
CA LEU A 325 0.31 2.56 2.28
C LEU A 325 0.31 3.77 1.35
N LYS A 326 0.47 3.53 0.05
CA LYS A 326 0.56 4.56 -0.97
C LYS A 326 0.01 4.05 -2.30
N VAL A 327 -0.68 4.92 -3.03
CA VAL A 327 -1.20 4.63 -4.36
C VAL A 327 -0.65 5.65 -5.36
N MET A 328 -0.11 5.17 -6.47
CA MET A 328 0.45 5.97 -7.54
C MET A 328 -0.23 5.63 -8.86
N ILE A 329 -0.46 6.63 -9.69
CA ILE A 329 -0.88 6.46 -11.09
C ILE A 329 0.12 7.18 -11.98
N ASN A 330 0.64 6.49 -12.99
CA ASN A 330 1.62 7.07 -13.92
C ASN A 330 0.99 8.16 -14.83
N HIS A 331 1.81 8.69 -15.75
CA HIS A 331 1.39 9.68 -16.76
C HIS A 331 0.86 11.01 -16.18
N GLY A 332 1.48 11.49 -15.09
CA GLY A 332 1.25 12.84 -14.55
C GLY A 332 0.06 12.96 -13.60
N VAL A 333 -0.51 11.84 -13.15
CA VAL A 333 -1.47 11.82 -12.03
C VAL A 333 -0.72 11.76 -10.69
N ASP A 334 0.37 11.00 -10.65
CA ASP A 334 1.25 10.81 -9.49
C ASP A 334 0.52 10.20 -8.28
N GLU A 335 0.78 10.70 -7.08
CA GLU A 335 0.23 10.16 -5.83
C GLU A 335 -1.25 10.51 -5.68
N VAL A 336 -2.05 9.51 -5.34
CA VAL A 336 -3.50 9.65 -5.20
C VAL A 336 -3.99 9.00 -3.91
N GLU A 337 -5.15 9.46 -3.44
CA GLU A 337 -5.90 8.82 -2.36
C GLU A 337 -6.30 7.38 -2.73
N HIS A 338 -6.56 6.53 -1.73
CA HIS A 338 -6.90 5.11 -1.91
C HIS A 338 -8.19 4.88 -2.71
N ASN A 339 -9.11 5.84 -2.70
CA ASN A 339 -10.33 5.80 -3.49
C ASN A 339 -10.58 7.17 -4.13
N GLY A 340 -10.85 7.19 -5.43
CA GLY A 340 -11.05 8.43 -6.13
C GLY A 340 -11.31 8.29 -7.62
N SER A 341 -11.36 9.45 -8.27
CA SER A 341 -11.47 9.57 -9.71
C SER A 341 -10.75 10.82 -10.20
N VAL A 342 -10.15 10.75 -11.40
CA VAL A 342 -9.49 11.88 -12.05
C VAL A 342 -9.92 12.00 -13.49
N VAL A 343 -10.10 13.24 -13.96
CA VAL A 343 -10.43 13.55 -15.36
C VAL A 343 -9.15 13.91 -16.10
N LEU A 344 -8.89 13.25 -17.23
CA LEU A 344 -7.67 13.40 -18.04
C LEU A 344 -8.00 13.68 -19.49
N LYS A 345 -7.06 14.31 -20.22
CA LYS A 345 -7.16 14.59 -21.66
C LYS A 345 -5.97 14.02 -22.43
N PRO A 346 -5.84 12.68 -22.53
CA PRO A 346 -4.71 12.08 -23.22
C PRO A 346 -4.70 12.45 -24.70
N GLN A 347 -3.52 12.79 -25.21
CA GLN A 347 -3.31 13.13 -26.62
C GLN A 347 -2.90 11.92 -27.46
N ASP A 348 -2.23 10.95 -26.83
CA ASP A 348 -1.71 9.73 -27.44
C ASP A 348 -2.24 8.49 -26.71
N ASN A 349 -2.00 7.31 -27.28
CA ASN A 349 -2.28 6.04 -26.60
C ASN A 349 -1.41 5.92 -25.35
N PHE A 350 -2.04 5.66 -24.20
CA PHE A 350 -1.35 5.46 -22.93
C PHE A 350 -1.78 4.16 -22.26
N GLU A 351 -0.82 3.51 -21.59
CA GLU A 351 -1.08 2.44 -20.63
C GLU A 351 -1.00 3.05 -19.24
N TYR A 352 -2.15 3.36 -18.65
CA TYR A 352 -2.20 3.80 -17.28
C TYR A 352 -1.92 2.61 -16.36
N VAL A 353 -0.98 2.78 -15.44
CA VAL A 353 -0.62 1.78 -14.43
C VAL A 353 -0.91 2.39 -13.07
N LEU A 354 -1.79 1.73 -12.32
CA LEU A 354 -2.00 1.99 -10.90
C LEU A 354 -1.09 1.07 -10.11
N THR A 355 -0.20 1.65 -9.33
CA THR A 355 0.73 0.97 -8.43
C THR A 355 0.30 1.20 -7.00
N ALA A 356 -0.11 0.13 -6.33
CA ALA A 356 -0.47 0.13 -4.92
C ALA A 356 0.67 -0.47 -4.10
N THR A 357 1.34 0.35 -3.30
CA THR A 357 2.42 -0.08 -2.40
C THR A 357 1.83 -0.35 -1.02
N GLY A 358 1.90 -1.59 -0.56
CA GLY A 358 1.51 -2.02 0.78
C GLY A 358 2.71 -2.16 1.71
N PHE A 359 2.49 -2.83 2.84
CA PHE A 359 3.50 -2.94 3.90
C PHE A 359 4.72 -3.77 3.49
N ASN A 360 4.51 -4.91 2.81
CA ASN A 360 5.57 -5.80 2.36
C ASN A 360 5.60 -6.02 0.85
N GLU A 361 4.51 -5.68 0.15
CA GLU A 361 4.33 -5.99 -1.26
C GLU A 361 3.77 -4.80 -2.02
N THR A 362 4.06 -4.75 -3.32
CA THR A 362 3.51 -3.78 -4.27
C THR A 362 2.74 -4.53 -5.34
N VAL A 363 1.54 -4.05 -5.67
CA VAL A 363 0.65 -4.64 -6.68
C VAL A 363 0.35 -3.60 -7.75
N ASP A 364 0.45 -4.00 -9.01
CA ASP A 364 0.16 -3.14 -10.17
C ASP A 364 -1.11 -3.59 -10.91
N LYS A 365 -1.86 -2.63 -11.45
CA LYS A 365 -2.95 -2.88 -12.39
C LYS A 365 -2.87 -1.95 -13.60
N LYS A 366 -2.97 -2.54 -14.78
CA LYS A 366 -2.83 -1.84 -16.06
C LYS A 366 -4.20 -1.55 -16.68
N LEU A 367 -4.30 -0.41 -17.36
CA LEU A 367 -5.47 0.05 -18.08
C LEU A 367 -5.02 0.74 -19.38
N GLU A 368 -5.35 0.11 -20.51
CA GLU A 368 -5.01 0.65 -21.83
C GLU A 368 -6.10 1.61 -22.31
N VAL A 369 -5.72 2.82 -22.71
CA VAL A 369 -6.62 3.81 -23.32
C VAL A 369 -6.16 4.08 -24.75
N LYS A 370 -7.05 3.83 -25.72
CA LYS A 370 -6.76 4.04 -27.14
C LYS A 370 -7.31 5.39 -27.60
N VAL A 371 -6.42 6.26 -28.05
CA VAL A 371 -6.73 7.60 -28.58
C VAL A 371 -6.60 7.58 -30.10
N PHE A 372 -7.70 7.91 -30.78
CA PHE A 372 -7.75 8.07 -32.22
C PHE A 372 -7.63 9.56 -32.59
N PRO A 373 -6.90 9.90 -33.68
CA PRO A 373 -6.81 11.27 -34.13
C PRO A 373 -8.19 11.80 -34.52
N THR A 374 -8.39 13.11 -34.38
CA THR A 374 -9.62 13.77 -34.79
C THR A 374 -9.86 13.55 -36.28
N PRO A 375 -11.03 13.02 -36.70
CA PRO A 375 -11.28 12.74 -38.11
C PRO A 375 -11.33 14.04 -38.92
N ILE A 376 -10.49 14.14 -39.95
CA ILE A 376 -10.47 15.28 -40.87
C ILE A 376 -11.42 14.98 -42.04
N ILE A 377 -12.52 15.73 -42.13
CA ILE A 377 -13.43 15.65 -43.29
C ILE A 377 -12.76 16.36 -44.48
N LYS A 378 -12.26 15.59 -45.44
CA LYS A 378 -11.62 16.13 -46.66
C LYS A 378 -12.64 16.69 -47.67
N THR A 379 -13.78 16.02 -47.80
CA THR A 379 -14.81 16.37 -48.78
C THR A 379 -16.19 15.94 -48.27
N LEU A 380 -17.16 16.85 -48.32
CA LEU A 380 -18.56 16.56 -48.05
C LEU A 380 -19.30 16.51 -49.39
N ASN A 381 -19.61 15.30 -49.87
CA ASN A 381 -20.43 15.13 -51.07
C ASN A 381 -21.91 15.33 -50.72
N ILE A 382 -22.35 16.59 -50.72
CA ILE A 382 -23.77 16.90 -50.62
C ILE A 382 -24.38 16.70 -52.01
N PRO A 383 -25.37 15.82 -52.18
CA PRO A 383 -26.11 15.75 -53.44
C PRO A 383 -26.76 17.11 -53.69
N ILE A 384 -26.44 17.74 -54.82
CA ILE A 384 -27.04 19.00 -55.21
C ILE A 384 -28.54 18.73 -55.44
N PRO A 385 -29.45 19.43 -54.75
CA PRO A 385 -30.87 19.31 -55.05
C PRO A 385 -31.11 19.75 -56.49
N ILE A 386 -31.63 18.84 -57.31
CA ILE A 386 -31.99 19.11 -58.68
C ILE A 386 -33.27 19.96 -58.65
N PHE A 387 -33.14 21.26 -58.85
CA PHE A 387 -34.29 22.12 -59.12
C PHE A 387 -34.62 22.03 -60.62
N SER A 388 -35.48 21.08 -60.99
CA SER A 388 -36.11 21.08 -62.32
C SER A 388 -37.29 22.06 -62.31
N HIS A 389 -37.01 23.35 -62.44
CA HIS A 389 -38.04 24.33 -62.78
C HIS A 389 -37.84 24.75 -64.24
N GLN A 390 -38.72 24.27 -65.12
CA GLN A 390 -38.86 24.83 -66.46
C GLN A 390 -39.74 26.08 -66.35
N THR A 391 -39.10 27.25 -66.23
CA THR A 391 -39.83 28.51 -66.38
C THR A 391 -40.04 28.74 -67.88
N SER A 392 -41.27 28.51 -68.35
CA SER A 392 -41.65 28.85 -69.73
C SER A 392 -41.80 30.36 -69.85
N ILE A 393 -40.79 31.02 -70.41
CA ILE A 393 -40.87 32.45 -70.77
C ILE A 393 -41.56 32.53 -72.13
N SER A 394 -42.88 32.33 -72.16
CA SER A 394 -43.65 32.34 -73.41
C SER A 394 -44.22 33.71 -73.78
N ASN A 395 -44.06 34.75 -72.94
CA ASN A 395 -44.63 36.07 -73.23
C ASN A 395 -43.84 37.23 -72.59
N LEU A 396 -42.52 37.30 -72.82
CA LEU A 396 -41.77 38.51 -72.46
C LEU A 396 -42.04 39.59 -73.51
N LYS A 397 -43.06 40.42 -73.30
CA LYS A 397 -43.26 41.65 -74.08
C LYS A 397 -42.26 42.70 -73.60
N ILE A 398 -41.15 42.83 -74.33
CA ILE A 398 -40.26 43.99 -74.18
C ILE A 398 -40.90 45.12 -74.98
N GLU A 399 -41.57 46.04 -74.30
CA GLU A 399 -42.01 47.28 -74.94
C GLU A 399 -40.80 48.20 -75.14
N THR A 400 -40.50 48.53 -76.40
CA THR A 400 -39.48 49.53 -76.71
C THR A 400 -39.95 50.92 -76.28
N PRO A 401 -39.13 51.72 -75.57
CA PRO A 401 -39.50 53.07 -75.20
C PRO A 401 -39.74 53.91 -76.46
N GLN A 402 -40.90 54.55 -76.55
CA GLN A 402 -41.25 55.46 -77.65
C GLN A 402 -40.51 56.79 -77.43
N ILE A 403 -39.37 56.96 -78.09
CA ILE A 403 -38.64 58.22 -78.11
C ILE A 403 -39.13 59.05 -79.31
N ASN A 404 -39.92 60.09 -79.04
CA ASN A 404 -40.42 61.00 -80.07
C ASN A 404 -39.37 62.08 -80.38
N LEU A 405 -38.58 61.90 -81.44
CA LEU A 405 -37.49 62.80 -81.82
C LEU A 405 -37.89 63.92 -82.79
N GLY A 406 -39.18 64.13 -83.07
CA GLY A 406 -39.65 65.27 -83.88
C GLY A 406 -39.19 65.28 -85.34
N ILE A 407 -38.68 64.16 -85.87
CA ILE A 407 -38.25 63.98 -87.25
C ILE A 407 -38.87 62.68 -87.78
N ASN A 408 -39.49 62.72 -88.96
CA ASN A 408 -40.16 61.56 -89.56
C ASN A 408 -39.12 60.58 -90.13
N LEU A 409 -38.73 59.59 -89.32
CA LEU A 409 -37.81 58.52 -89.71
C LEU A 409 -38.60 57.24 -90.01
N ASN A 410 -38.28 56.60 -91.13
CA ASN A 410 -38.91 55.37 -91.61
C ASN A 410 -38.76 54.26 -90.55
N PRO A 411 -39.85 53.65 -90.04
CA PRO A 411 -39.82 52.77 -88.86
C PRO A 411 -39.08 51.44 -89.04
N THR A 412 -38.65 51.12 -90.27
CA THR A 412 -37.90 49.90 -90.61
C THR A 412 -36.43 49.92 -90.20
N ILE A 413 -35.90 51.02 -89.67
CA ILE A 413 -34.49 51.12 -89.26
C ILE A 413 -34.24 50.46 -87.88
N PHE A 414 -35.28 50.35 -87.03
CA PHE A 414 -35.17 49.80 -85.66
C PHE A 414 -35.80 48.42 -85.48
N THR A 415 -36.26 47.77 -86.55
CA THR A 415 -36.79 46.40 -86.45
C THR A 415 -35.65 45.41 -86.24
N CYS A 416 -35.48 44.96 -84.99
CA CYS A 416 -34.72 43.75 -84.70
C CYS A 416 -35.53 42.53 -85.13
N ASN A 417 -34.89 41.56 -85.80
CA ASN A 417 -35.50 40.26 -86.04
C ASN A 417 -35.88 39.61 -84.71
N PRO A 418 -37.04 38.93 -84.63
CA PRO A 418 -37.39 38.15 -83.44
C PRO A 418 -36.29 37.12 -83.18
N LEU A 419 -35.78 37.09 -81.94
CA LEU A 419 -34.84 36.06 -81.51
C LEU A 419 -35.56 34.70 -81.51
N ASP A 420 -35.03 33.77 -82.31
CA ASP A 420 -35.53 32.40 -82.39
C ASP A 420 -34.92 31.56 -81.27
N PHE A 421 -35.71 31.32 -80.22
CA PHE A 421 -35.30 30.60 -79.02
C PHE A 421 -35.31 29.07 -79.19
N GLU A 422 -35.79 28.50 -80.30
CA GLU A 422 -35.76 27.04 -80.51
C GLU A 422 -34.33 26.49 -80.69
N LYS A 423 -33.37 27.34 -81.05
CA LYS A 423 -31.94 26.96 -81.13
C LYS A 423 -31.20 26.97 -79.79
N LEU A 424 -31.84 27.39 -78.70
CA LEU A 424 -31.28 27.41 -77.34
C LEU A 424 -31.53 26.10 -76.57
N ASN A 425 -31.72 24.98 -77.28
CA ASN A 425 -31.96 23.70 -76.65
C ASN A 425 -30.68 23.20 -75.96
N SER A 426 -30.78 22.99 -74.65
CA SER A 426 -29.69 22.77 -73.70
C SER A 426 -29.06 21.39 -73.85
N ASN A 427 -28.21 21.21 -74.86
CA ASN A 427 -27.26 20.10 -74.94
C ASN A 427 -25.99 20.40 -75.79
N SER A 428 -25.76 21.66 -76.18
CA SER A 428 -24.49 22.08 -76.79
C SER A 428 -23.78 23.07 -75.86
N LYS A 429 -22.51 22.80 -75.55
CA LYS A 429 -21.56 23.77 -74.94
C LYS A 429 -21.24 24.88 -75.96
N ASN A 430 -22.26 25.57 -76.47
CA ASN A 430 -22.08 26.73 -77.33
C ASN A 430 -22.01 27.96 -76.43
N THR A 431 -20.78 28.35 -76.08
CA THR A 431 -20.47 29.70 -75.64
C THR A 431 -20.86 30.65 -76.77
N PHE A 432 -22.02 31.30 -76.63
CA PHE A 432 -22.32 32.53 -77.37
C PHE A 432 -21.39 33.60 -76.80
N LEU A 433 -20.19 33.75 -77.37
CA LEU A 433 -19.48 35.01 -77.30
C LEU A 433 -20.26 35.98 -78.19
N PRO A 434 -20.88 37.03 -77.64
CA PRO A 434 -21.40 38.07 -78.50
C PRO A 434 -20.20 38.66 -79.23
N ASN A 435 -20.13 38.44 -80.55
CA ASN A 435 -19.29 39.24 -81.42
C ASN A 435 -19.89 40.66 -81.44
N TYR A 436 -19.65 41.41 -80.37
CA TYR A 436 -19.70 42.85 -80.41
C TYR A 436 -18.57 43.28 -81.33
N LYS A 437 -18.82 43.26 -82.64
CA LYS A 437 -18.21 44.28 -83.49
C LYS A 437 -18.82 45.59 -83.00
N THR A 438 -18.07 46.30 -82.16
CA THR A 438 -18.20 47.75 -82.02
C THR A 438 -17.85 48.35 -83.39
N ASN A 439 -18.76 48.23 -84.36
CA ASN A 439 -18.84 49.21 -85.42
C ASN A 439 -19.40 50.46 -84.74
N ASP A 440 -18.52 51.20 -84.05
CA ASP A 440 -18.75 52.58 -83.67
C ASP A 440 -18.89 53.39 -84.95
N SER A 441 -20.05 53.25 -85.59
CA SER A 441 -20.49 54.05 -86.72
C SER A 441 -20.45 55.54 -86.40
N ILE A 442 -20.53 55.89 -85.10
CA ILE A 442 -20.36 57.26 -84.60
C ILE A 442 -18.88 57.68 -84.67
N SER A 443 -17.93 56.80 -84.35
CA SER A 443 -16.48 57.09 -84.45
C SER A 443 -16.04 57.25 -85.90
N GLU A 444 -16.55 56.43 -86.84
CA GLU A 444 -16.31 56.61 -88.28
C GLU A 444 -16.90 57.92 -88.82
N VAL A 445 -18.07 58.33 -88.33
CA VAL A 445 -18.68 59.62 -88.68
C VAL A 445 -17.85 60.77 -88.11
N PHE A 446 -17.36 60.65 -86.87
CA PHE A 446 -16.50 61.64 -86.24
C PHE A 446 -15.17 61.81 -86.97
N GLU A 447 -14.49 60.70 -87.33
CA GLU A 447 -13.25 60.74 -88.11
C GLU A 447 -13.44 61.37 -89.49
N LYS A 448 -14.53 61.04 -90.20
CA LYS A 448 -14.84 61.67 -91.50
C LYS A 448 -15.12 63.17 -91.39
N ILE A 449 -15.76 63.62 -90.31
CA ILE A 449 -15.97 65.04 -90.03
C ILE A 449 -14.63 65.72 -89.74
N GLN A 450 -13.78 65.10 -88.92
CA GLN A 450 -12.48 65.62 -88.52
C GLN A 450 -11.50 65.71 -89.71
N GLU A 451 -11.49 64.72 -90.61
CA GLU A 451 -10.76 64.78 -91.88
C GLU A 451 -11.25 65.92 -92.77
N ARG A 452 -12.57 66.12 -92.90
CA ARG A 452 -13.14 67.21 -93.70
C ARG A 452 -12.80 68.59 -93.17
N VAL A 453 -12.82 68.75 -91.84
CA VAL A 453 -12.44 70.01 -91.17
C VAL A 453 -10.94 70.27 -91.36
N ASN A 454 -10.08 69.27 -91.17
CA ASN A 454 -8.63 69.41 -91.37
C ASN A 454 -8.26 69.69 -92.84
N LYS A 455 -9.01 69.12 -93.81
CA LYS A 455 -8.82 69.38 -95.25
C LYS A 455 -9.29 70.78 -95.66
N LYS A 456 -10.34 71.32 -95.01
CA LYS A 456 -10.76 72.73 -95.18
C LYS A 456 -9.77 73.71 -94.55
N LEU A 457 -9.24 73.42 -93.36
CA LEU A 457 -8.26 74.29 -92.69
C LEU A 457 -6.92 74.34 -93.43
N LYS A 458 -6.43 73.21 -93.98
CA LYS A 458 -5.20 73.18 -94.81
C LYS A 458 -5.33 73.91 -96.16
N ASN A 459 -6.54 74.12 -96.67
CA ASN A 459 -6.79 74.87 -97.90
C ASN A 459 -7.03 76.37 -97.67
N ILE A 460 -7.18 76.81 -96.41
CA ILE A 460 -7.32 78.23 -96.05
C ILE A 460 -5.95 78.90 -95.80
N PHE A 461 -4.92 78.14 -95.41
CA PHE A 461 -3.55 78.65 -95.18
C PHE A 461 -2.59 78.45 -96.37
N LYS A 462 -3.10 78.34 -97.59
CA LYS A 462 -2.29 78.20 -98.82
C LYS A 462 -2.60 79.23 -99.92
N ASN A 463 -3.39 80.27 -99.60
CA ASN A 463 -3.56 81.48 -100.40
C ASN A 463 -3.79 82.66 -99.44
N GLU A 464 -2.67 83.16 -98.88
CA GLU A 464 -2.34 84.51 -98.38
C GLU A 464 -1.24 84.44 -97.31
#